data_AF-A0A5B6VNK8-F1
#
_entry.id   AF-A0A5B6VNK8-F1
#
_cell.length_a   1.000
_cell.length_b   1.000
_cell.length_c   1.000
_cell.angle_alpha   90.00
_cell.angle_beta   90.00
_cell.angle_gamma   90.00
#
_symmetry.space_group_name_H-M   'P 1'
#
loop_
_entity.id
_entity.type
_entity.pdbx_description
1 polymer ?
#
loop_
_entity_poly.entity_id
_entity_poly.type
_entity_poly.pdbx_seq_one_letter_code
_entity_poly.pdbx_strand_id
1 'polypeptide(L)' 'MIEDSNQHLKQFLQLCDTFKYNRVADYAIRLQLFPFSLTDNAFTWLESQTLLSIMTWNELAEKFLQKFFPNSKKSN' A
#
# COMPACT_ATOMS: atom_id res chain seq x y z
N MET A 1 -7.18 -11.02 12.68
CA MET A 1 -6.07 -10.11 12.32
C MET A 1 -5.93 -9.85 10.81
N ILE A 2 -6.62 -10.59 9.91
CA ILE A 2 -6.66 -10.28 8.46
C ILE A 2 -7.60 -9.09 8.17
N GLU A 3 -8.61 -8.87 9.02
CA GLU A 3 -9.54 -7.74 8.91
C GLU A 3 -8.86 -6.38 9.11
N ASP A 4 -7.92 -6.26 10.05
CA ASP A 4 -7.22 -5.00 10.34
C ASP A 4 -6.51 -4.41 9.12
N SER A 5 -5.89 -5.25 8.30
CA SER A 5 -5.07 -4.77 7.20
C SER A 5 -5.86 -4.48 5.92
N ASN A 6 -6.94 -5.22 5.67
CA ASN A 6 -7.89 -4.84 4.61
C ASN A 6 -8.61 -3.55 4.98
N GLN A 7 -8.97 -3.38 6.25
CA GLN A 7 -9.56 -2.16 6.77
C GLN A 7 -8.56 -0.99 6.68
N HIS A 8 -7.28 -1.22 6.99
CA HIS A 8 -6.20 -0.24 6.82
C HIS A 8 -6.07 0.22 5.36
N LEU A 9 -6.01 -0.72 4.40
CA LEU A 9 -5.93 -0.39 2.98
C LEU A 9 -7.14 0.42 2.52
N LYS A 10 -8.34 0.06 2.99
CA LYS A 10 -9.58 0.77 2.66
C LYS A 10 -9.57 2.20 3.23
N GLN A 11 -9.19 2.37 4.49
CA GLN A 11 -9.03 3.68 5.13
C GLN A 11 -7.98 4.54 4.41
N PHE A 12 -6.86 3.93 4.03
CA PHE A 12 -5.80 4.59 3.26
C PHE A 12 -6.29 5.08 1.89
N LEU A 13 -7.05 4.23 1.17
CA LEU A 13 -7.63 4.61 -0.12
C LEU A 13 -8.65 5.74 0.01
N GLN A 14 -9.48 5.74 1.06
CA GLN A 14 -10.40 6.85 1.34
C GLN A 14 -9.67 8.15 1.68
N LEU A 15 -8.56 8.06 2.43
CA LEU A 15 -7.71 9.19 2.74
C LEU A 15 -7.12 9.78 1.45
N CYS A 16 -6.55 8.94 0.58
CA CYS A 16 -6.03 9.35 -0.72
C CYS A 16 -7.11 9.98 -1.62
N ASP A 17 -8.35 9.48 -1.59
CA ASP A 17 -9.46 10.06 -2.35
C ASP A 17 -9.83 11.47 -1.83
N THR A 18 -9.68 11.71 -0.53
CA THR A 18 -9.85 13.03 0.09
C THR A 18 -8.73 14.00 -0.31
N PHE A 19 -7.51 13.48 -0.49
CA PHE A 19 -6.35 14.23 -0.96
C PHE A 19 -6.31 14.46 -2.48
N LYS A 20 -7.38 14.14 -3.23
CA LYS A 20 -7.53 14.50 -4.65
C LYS A 20 -7.55 16.01 -4.83
N TYR A 21 -6.38 16.63 -4.80
CA TYR A 21 -6.18 18.02 -5.11
C TYR A 21 -5.61 18.13 -6.52
N ASN A 22 -6.45 18.67 -7.40
CA ASN A 22 -6.12 19.38 -8.64
C ASN A 22 -4.74 19.04 -9.28
N ARG A 23 -4.69 17.94 -10.05
CA ARG A 23 -3.64 17.55 -11.02
C ARG A 23 -2.47 16.68 -10.56
N VAL A 24 -2.40 16.22 -9.32
CA VAL A 24 -1.43 15.17 -8.95
C VAL A 24 -2.02 13.80 -9.28
N ALA A 25 -1.25 12.94 -9.93
CA ALA A 25 -1.70 11.59 -10.28
C ALA A 25 -1.99 10.77 -9.02
N ASP A 26 -3.18 10.17 -8.93
CA ASP A 26 -3.63 9.39 -7.77
C ASP A 26 -2.61 8.35 -7.28
N TYR A 27 -1.89 7.71 -8.21
CA TYR A 27 -0.89 6.71 -7.86
C TYR A 27 0.33 7.34 -7.18
N ALA A 28 0.73 8.56 -7.55
CA ALA A 28 1.87 9.25 -6.94
C ALA A 28 1.55 9.67 -5.50
N ILE A 29 0.34 10.20 -5.26
CA ILE A 29 -0.15 10.51 -3.91
C ILE A 29 -0.15 9.24 -3.05
N ARG A 30 -0.70 8.14 -3.58
CA ARG A 30 -0.74 6.85 -2.87
C ARG A 30 0.65 6.33 -2.55
N LEU A 31 1.57 6.31 -3.52
CA LEU A 31 2.95 5.86 -3.28
C LEU A 31 3.67 6.70 -2.22
N GLN A 32 3.44 8.01 -2.20
CA GLN A 32 4.09 8.91 -1.25
C GLN A 32 3.48 8.85 0.15
N LEU A 33 2.16 8.70 0.27
CA LEU A 33 1.47 8.61 1.56
C LEU A 33 1.51 7.20 2.16
N PHE A 34 1.68 6.16 1.35
CA PHE A 34 1.69 4.78 1.82
C PHE A 34 2.71 4.51 2.93
N PRO A 35 4.00 4.91 2.81
CA PRO A 35 4.98 4.75 3.89
C PRO A 35 4.54 5.40 5.21
N PHE A 36 3.81 6.53 5.17
CA PHE A 36 3.30 7.19 6.37
C PHE A 36 2.18 6.41 7.06
N SER A 37 1.49 5.53 6.32
CA SER A 37 0.47 4.63 6.88
C SER A 37 1.07 3.34 7.44
N LEU A 38 2.32 3.02 7.10
CA LEU A 38 2.97 1.77 7.50
C LEU A 38 3.61 1.92 8.88
N THR A 39 3.56 0.84 9.66
CA THR A 39 4.30 0.71 10.93
C THR A 39 5.67 0.11 10.65
N ASP A 40 6.69 0.54 11.41
CA ASP A 40 8.13 0.21 11.32
C ASP A 40 8.52 -0.97 10.41
N ASN A 41 8.06 -2.20 10.71
CA ASN A 41 8.36 -3.40 9.91
C ASN A 41 7.94 -3.32 8.44
N ALA A 42 6.77 -2.74 8.15
CA ALA A 42 6.27 -2.56 6.80
C ALA A 42 6.95 -1.39 6.09
N PHE A 43 7.33 -0.35 6.83
CA PHE A 43 8.13 0.76 6.30
C PHE A 43 9.53 0.27 5.88
N THR A 44 10.24 -0.47 6.74
CA THR A 44 11.55 -1.04 6.42
C THR A 44 11.50 -2.00 5.24
N TRP A 45 10.44 -2.81 5.12
CA TRP A 45 10.25 -3.66 3.95
C TRP A 45 10.05 -2.83 2.68
N LEU A 46 9.23 -1.77 2.75
CA LEU A 46 8.98 -0.89 1.61
C LEU A 46 10.26 -0.18 1.17
N GLU A 47 11.07 0.33 2.10
CA GLU A 47 12.39 0.90 1.79
C GLU A 47 13.34 -0.14 1.18
N SER A 48 13.25 -1.40 1.60
CA SER A 48 14.01 -2.51 1.02
C SER A 48 13.53 -2.90 -0.39
N GLN A 49 12.24 -2.72 -0.69
CA GLN A 49 11.69 -2.83 -2.04
C GLN A 49 11.99 -1.53 -2.77
N THR A 50 13.25 -1.32 -3.12
CA THR A 50 13.81 -0.17 -3.86
C THR A 50 12.70 0.68 -4.50
N LEU A 51 12.44 1.88 -3.96
CA LEU A 51 11.43 2.82 -4.46
C LEU A 51 11.52 3.07 -5.99
N LEU A 52 12.66 2.73 -6.60
CA LEU A 52 12.94 2.78 -8.04
C LEU A 52 12.34 1.63 -8.86
N SER A 53 12.03 0.48 -8.26
CA SER A 53 11.49 -0.69 -8.96
C SER A 53 9.96 -0.72 -9.00
N ILE A 54 9.30 0.02 -8.10
CA ILE A 54 7.84 0.07 -8.03
C ILE A 54 7.38 1.35 -8.72
N MET A 55 7.07 1.25 -10.00
CA MET A 55 6.62 2.40 -10.79
C MET A 55 5.11 2.64 -10.68
N THR A 56 4.35 1.65 -10.18
CA THR A 56 2.89 1.71 -10.10
C THR A 56 2.35 1.29 -8.74
N TRP A 57 1.20 1.87 -8.37
CA TRP A 57 0.46 1.48 -7.16
C TRP A 57 0.06 -0.01 -7.17
N ASN A 58 -0.24 -0.57 -8.36
CA ASN A 58 -0.67 -1.96 -8.46
C ASN A 58 0.45 -2.93 -8.07
N GLU A 59 1.67 -2.70 -8.55
CA GLU A 59 2.84 -3.51 -8.19
C GLU A 59 3.15 -3.40 -6.69
N LEU A 60 3.06 -2.20 -6.13
CA LEU A 60 3.24 -1.97 -4.69
C LEU A 60 2.23 -2.80 -3.88
N ALA A 61 0.94 -2.67 -4.23
CA ALA A 61 -0.15 -3.34 -3.53
C ALA A 61 -0.02 -4.85 -3.65
N GLU A 62 0.29 -5.39 -4.83
CA GLU A 62 0.50 -6.83 -5.02
C GLU A 62 1.69 -7.36 -4.22
N LYS A 63 2.83 -6.67 -4.23
CA LYS A 63 4.01 -7.05 -3.45
C LYS A 63 3.74 -6.98 -1.95
N PHE A 64 3.03 -5.95 -1.51
CA PHE A 64 2.63 -5.78 -0.11
C PHE A 64 1.71 -6.92 0.32
N LEU A 65 0.70 -7.22 -0.52
CA LEU A 65 -0.19 -8.35 -0.31
C LEU A 65 0.55 -9.68 -0.29
N GLN A 66 1.52 -9.92 -1.17
CA GLN A 66 2.30 -11.16 -1.14
C GLN A 66 3.20 -11.28 0.09
N LYS A 67 3.81 -10.17 0.54
CA LYS A 67 4.73 -10.18 1.68
C LYS A 67 4.00 -10.31 3.01
N PHE A 68 2.94 -9.53 3.21
CA PHE A 68 2.21 -9.44 4.47
C PHE A 68 0.97 -10.35 4.51
N PHE A 69 0.45 -10.77 3.36
CA PHE A 69 -0.73 -11.64 3.21
C PHE A 69 -0.50 -12.84 2.27
N PRO A 70 0.58 -13.63 2.44
CA PRO A 70 0.85 -14.79 1.58
C PRO A 70 -0.26 -15.85 1.62
N ASN A 71 -1.07 -15.88 2.69
CA ASN A 71 -2.08 -16.91 2.94
C ASN A 71 -3.50 -16.61 2.41
N SER A 72 -3.74 -15.46 1.77
CA SER A 72 -5.09 -15.12 1.25
C SER A 72 -5.52 -15.92 0.01
N LYS A 73 -4.68 -16.83 -0.49
CA LYS A 73 -4.96 -17.73 -1.63
C LYS A 73 -5.19 -19.21 -1.27
N LYS A 74 -5.54 -19.53 -0.02
CA LYS A 74 -5.94 -20.91 0.31
C LYS A 74 -7.23 -20.96 1.14
N SER A 75 -8.36 -20.93 0.44
CA SER A 75 -9.59 -21.55 0.91
C SER A 75 -10.45 -21.95 -0.29
N ASN A 76 -10.34 -23.23 -0.63
CA ASN A 76 -11.24 -24.11 -1.39
C ASN A 76 -11.49 -23.85 -2.88
#